data_AF-A0A7X3ZWQ6-F1
#
_entry.id   AF-A0A7X3ZWQ6-F1
#
_cell.length_a   1.000
_cell.length_b   1.000
_cell.length_c   1.000
_cell.angle_alpha   90.00
_cell.angle_beta   90.00
_cell.angle_gamma   90.00
#
_symmetry.space_group_name_H-M   'P 1'
#
loop_
_entity.id
_entity.type
_entity.pdbx_description
1 polymer ?
#
loop_
_entity_poly.entity_id
_entity_poly.type
_entity_poly.pdbx_seq_one_letter_code
_entity_poly.pdbx_strand_id
1 'polypeptide(L)' 'MWSEFRTSELRKRLDITQVELAAELGIGQEGVSRLERRKDALVSTLRKAVEAMGGDLRLIAELPNGGRVELSDIGHA' A
#
# COMPACT_ATOMS: atom_id res chain seq x y z
N MET A 1 -7.16 6.66 17.34
CA MET A 1 -5.85 6.01 17.13
C MET A 1 -5.83 5.55 15.68
N TRP A 2 -5.00 6.15 14.83
CA TRP A 2 -4.91 5.73 13.43
C TRP A 2 -4.13 4.41 13.39
N SER A 3 -4.53 3.49 12.52
CA SER A 3 -3.84 2.22 12.38
C SER A 3 -3.08 2.19 11.08
N GLU A 4 -1.78 1.95 11.19
CA GLU A 4 -0.91 1.67 10.05
C GLU A 4 -1.06 0.19 9.67
N PHE A 5 -1.20 -0.08 8.38
CA PHE A 5 -1.19 -1.46 7.85
C PHE A 5 -0.31 -1.54 6.62
N ARG A 6 0.37 -2.67 6.46
CA ARG A 6 0.94 -3.05 5.17
C ARG A 6 -0.16 -3.42 4.19
N THR A 7 0.13 -3.33 2.89
CA THR A 7 -0.82 -3.71 1.83
C THR A 7 -1.31 -5.16 2.01
N SER A 8 -0.40 -6.07 2.36
CA SER A 8 -0.73 -7.48 2.64
C SER A 8 -1.58 -7.68 3.91
N GLU A 9 -1.45 -6.81 4.91
CA GLU A 9 -2.24 -6.85 6.15
C GLU A 9 -3.63 -6.28 5.93
N LEU A 10 -3.74 -5.20 5.16
CA LEU A 10 -5.01 -4.62 4.75
C LEU A 10 -5.84 -5.62 3.93
N ARG A 11 -5.22 -6.27 2.94
CA ARG A 11 -5.89 -7.30 2.12
C ARG A 11 -6.43 -8.45 3.00
N LYS A 12 -5.64 -8.94 3.95
CA LYS A 12 -6.06 -10.00 4.88
C LYS A 12 -7.21 -9.56 5.80
N ARG A 13 -7.22 -8.30 6.24
CA ARG A 13 -8.32 -7.75 7.06
C ARG A 13 -9.64 -7.62 6.30
N LEU A 14 -9.57 -7.49 4.97
CA LEU A 14 -10.72 -7.49 4.09
C LEU A 14 -11.14 -8.90 3.65
N ASP A 15 -10.47 -9.94 4.15
CA ASP A 15 -10.68 -11.36 3.78
C ASP A 15 -10.53 -11.63 2.28
N ILE A 16 -9.65 -10.89 1.61
CA ILE A 16 -9.37 -11.03 0.18
C ILE A 16 -8.11 -11.88 0.01
N THR A 17 -8.11 -12.85 -0.89
CA THR A 17 -6.92 -13.63 -1.28
C THR A 17 -6.08 -12.88 -2.31
N GLN A 18 -4.79 -13.26 -2.46
CA GLN A 18 -3.97 -12.67 -3.52
C GLN A 18 -4.48 -13.03 -4.92
N VAL A 19 -5.21 -14.14 -5.08
CA VAL A 19 -5.79 -14.56 -6.36
C VAL A 19 -7.00 -13.69 -6.72
N GLU A 20 -7.87 -13.41 -5.76
CA GLU A 20 -9.01 -12.50 -5.96
C GLU A 20 -8.54 -11.09 -6.28
N LEU A 21 -7.54 -10.57 -5.54
CA LEU A 21 -6.95 -9.28 -5.85
C LEU A 21 -6.26 -9.27 -7.23
N ALA A 22 -5.63 -10.38 -7.62
CA ALA A 22 -4.98 -10.49 -8.92
C ALA A 22 -5.98 -10.44 -10.08
N ALA A 23 -7.14 -11.10 -9.92
CA ALA A 23 -8.23 -11.06 -10.89
C ALA A 23 -8.71 -9.62 -11.13
N GLU A 24 -8.94 -8.85 -10.06
CA GLU A 24 -9.44 -7.46 -10.20
C GLU A 24 -8.40 -6.48 -10.72
N LEU A 25 -7.12 -6.77 -10.52
CA LEU A 25 -6.03 -5.98 -11.08
C LEU A 25 -5.64 -6.41 -12.51
N GLY A 26 -6.23 -7.48 -13.05
CA GLY A 26 -5.88 -8.02 -14.37
C GLY A 26 -4.43 -8.55 -14.45
N ILE A 27 -3.85 -8.98 -13.32
CA ILE A 27 -2.48 -9.50 -13.23
C ILE A 27 -2.47 -10.93 -12.68
N GLY A 28 -1.32 -11.61 -12.72
CA GLY A 28 -1.16 -12.90 -12.02
C GLY A 28 -0.97 -12.74 -10.50
N GLN A 29 -1.23 -13.80 -9.74
CA GLN A 29 -0.98 -13.83 -8.28
C GLN A 29 0.50 -13.54 -7.94
N GLU A 30 1.45 -13.97 -8.78
CA GLU A 30 2.86 -13.58 -8.66
C GLU A 30 3.04 -12.05 -8.76
N GLY A 31 2.25 -11.40 -9.62
CA GLY A 31 2.20 -9.94 -9.77
C GLY A 31 1.75 -9.25 -8.48
N VAL A 32 0.68 -9.73 -7.85
CA VAL A 32 0.23 -9.25 -6.52
C VAL A 32 1.29 -9.53 -5.46
N SER A 33 1.90 -10.71 -5.48
CA SER A 33 2.95 -11.04 -4.52
C SER A 33 4.21 -10.19 -4.69
N ARG A 34 4.53 -9.75 -5.91
CA ARG A 34 5.62 -8.79 -6.18
C ARG A 34 5.20 -7.39 -5.80
N LEU A 35 3.96 -6.99 -6.04
CA LEU A 35 3.40 -5.71 -5.61
C LEU A 35 3.48 -5.57 -4.07
N GLU A 36 3.02 -6.56 -3.32
CA GLU A 36 3.08 -6.58 -1.84
C GLU A 36 4.51 -6.63 -1.28
N ARG A 37 5.51 -7.01 -2.09
CA ARG A 37 6.93 -7.13 -1.66
C ARG A 37 7.80 -5.99 -2.17
N ARG A 38 7.44 -5.33 -3.27
CA ARG A 38 8.24 -4.25 -3.85
C ARG A 38 7.95 -2.95 -3.10
N LYS A 39 8.94 -2.49 -2.35
CA LYS A 39 9.04 -1.11 -1.89
C LYS A 39 9.15 -0.22 -3.13
N ASP A 40 8.11 0.57 -3.40
CA ASP A 40 7.99 1.30 -4.67
C ASP A 40 9.06 2.41 -4.80
N ALA A 41 9.80 2.41 -5.92
CA ALA A 41 10.87 3.37 -6.19
C ALA A 41 10.31 4.78 -6.46
N LEU A 42 9.10 4.88 -7.02
CA LEU A 42 8.46 6.17 -7.30
C LEU A 42 7.97 6.84 -6.02
N VAL A 43 7.32 6.07 -5.14
CA VAL A 43 6.83 6.57 -3.85
C VAL A 43 7.99 6.96 -2.92
N SER A 44 9.09 6.20 -2.91
CA SER A 44 10.27 6.58 -2.12
C SER A 44 10.94 7.85 -2.61
N THR A 45 10.90 8.11 -3.92
CA THR A 45 11.38 9.38 -4.50
C THR A 45 10.46 10.55 -4.10
N LEU A 46 9.14 10.37 -4.20
CA LEU A 46 8.17 11.37 -3.75
C LEU A 46 8.28 11.65 -2.25
N ARG A 47 8.49 10.62 -1.43
CA ARG A 47 8.72 10.74 0.01
C ARG A 47 9.94 11.62 0.29
N LYS A 48 11.09 11.31 -0.31
CA LYS A 48 12.31 12.11 -0.19
C LYS A 48 12.11 13.55 -0.63
N ALA A 49 11.34 13.77 -1.70
CA ALA A 49 11.04 15.12 -2.19
C ALA A 49 10.21 15.92 -1.16
N VAL A 50 9.16 15.31 -0.62
CA VAL A 50 8.30 15.95 0.41
C VAL A 50 9.08 16.20 1.70
N GLU A 51 9.90 15.25 2.16
CA GLU A 51 10.78 15.40 3.32
C GLU A 51 11.80 16.53 3.13
N ALA A 52 12.41 16.65 1.94
CA ALA A 52 13.32 17.74 1.60
C ALA A 52 12.64 19.12 1.62
N MET A 53 11.31 19.16 1.45
CA MET A 53 10.49 20.37 1.61
C MET A 53 9.99 20.59 3.05
N GLY A 54 10.38 19.73 4.00
CA GLY A 54 9.93 19.79 5.39
C GLY A 54 8.53 19.22 5.64
N GLY A 55 7.96 18.50 4.67
CA GLY A 55 6.68 17.82 4.80
C GLY A 55 6.80 16.35 5.20
N ASP A 56 5.67 15.72 5.48
CA ASP A 56 5.53 14.29 5.77
C ASP A 56 4.57 13.66 4.75
N LEU A 57 5.02 12.64 4.02
CA LEU A 57 4.20 11.96 3.03
C LEU A 57 3.49 10.77 3.69
N ARG A 58 2.16 10.79 3.68
CA ARG A 58 1.32 9.66 4.13
C ARG A 58 0.50 9.12 2.98
N LEU A 59 0.52 7.80 2.80
CA LEU A 59 -0.33 7.11 1.86
C LEU A 59 -1.56 6.59 2.60
N ILE A 60 -2.75 7.05 2.21
CA ILE A 60 -4.00 6.66 2.87
C ILE A 60 -4.85 5.85 1.89
N ALA A 61 -5.22 4.64 2.28
CA ALA A 61 -6.22 3.83 1.62
C ALA A 61 -7.60 4.13 2.22
N GLU A 62 -8.56 4.49 1.36
CA GLU A 62 -9.97 4.61 1.72
C GLU A 62 -10.70 3.32 1.38
N LEU A 63 -11.36 2.74 2.37
CA LEU A 63 -12.06 1.47 2.24
C LEU A 63 -13.55 1.69 1.94
N PRO A 64 -14.24 0.73 1.30
CA PRO A 64 -15.66 0.85 0.97
C PRO A 64 -16.58 1.09 2.17
N ASN A 65 -16.15 0.72 3.38
CA ASN A 65 -16.88 0.95 4.64
C ASN A 65 -16.60 2.32 5.27
N GLY A 66 -15.88 3.22 4.59
CA GLY A 66 -15.47 4.53 5.11
C GLY A 66 -14.26 4.49 6.05
N GLY A 67 -13.67 3.31 6.27
CA GLY A 67 -12.43 3.17 7.02
C GLY A 67 -11.25 3.79 6.29
N ARG A 68 -10.36 4.45 7.04
CA ARG A 68 -9.10 5.01 6.54
C ARG A 68 -7.92 4.30 7.17
N VAL A 69 -6.97 3.89 6.34
CA VAL A 69 -5.77 3.16 6.74
C VAL A 69 -4.55 3.84 6.15
N GLU A 70 -3.53 4.06 6.97
CA GLU A 70 -2.24 4.53 6.49
C GLU A 70 -1.37 3.34 6.05
N LEU A 71 -0.81 3.41 4.83
CA LEU A 71 0.05 2.38 4.25
C LEU A 71 1.51 2.67 4.56
N SER A 72 2.17 1.78 5.32
CA SER A 72 3.54 1.97 5.82
C SER A 72 4.62 1.15 5.09
N ASP A 73 4.26 0.24 4.17
CA ASP A 73 5.23 -0.59 3.43
C ASP A 73 5.65 -0.03 2.07
N ILE A 74 4.95 0.99 1.56
CA ILE A 74 5.18 1.54 0.23
C ILE A 74 6.13 2.75 0.31
N GLY A 75 7.20 2.73 -0.49
CA GLY A 75 8.11 3.87 -0.63
C GLY A 75 9.13 4.06 0.50
N HIS A 76 9.36 3.04 1.32
CA HIS A 76 10.51 3.01 2.23
C HIS A 76 11.60 2.14 1.60
N ALA A 77 12.66 2.73 1.04
CA ALA A 77 13.81 1.96 0.52
C ALA A 77 14.43 1.11 1.65
#